data_AF-A0A937QMV7-F1
#
_entry.id   AF-A0A937QMV7-F1
#
_cell.length_a   1.000
_cell.length_b   1.000
_cell.length_c   1.000
_cell.angle_alpha   90.00
_cell.angle_beta   90.00
_cell.angle_gamma   90.00
#
_symmetry.space_group_name_H-M   'P 1'
#
loop_
_entity.id
_entity.type
_entity.pdbx_description
1 polymer ?
#
loop_
_entity_poly.entity_id
_entity_poly.type
_entity_poly.pdbx_seq_one_letter_code
_entity_poly.pdbx_strand_id
1 'polypeptide(L)'
;MMFAFEKYTSPKMWSIWKSWIGFLEKPVDSSGLVLFRMLFGALMAVDLLDSWDWRVTMLTQRPIHFPFYGFGWLPLLPEWLAVIVQTLLIVASLCIAFGFFFRTAAFTFVLGYSYSFLIDRAYFNNHYYLICLLGLWLLLGHSNRRWSLDVLRKSTEPTNMIPQWQALGPAIQMAIPYFFGGLAKLNPDWLRGEPARYQVYQISDNPLYSFLVSQSWSGILFAWSGLLFDLFIVPMLLWKKTRAIAICLLVFFHVTNSVMFNIGIFPWLGIAGIVLFLPPSSLTRFLHYFSTPDNSTSDDNEHVTKTLLNSSNIIGAFFCCWFAIQGLLPLRHYFIPGNVGWTCEGFYFAWTMKLDVKSCFLNFHICDAATGRCVSVDHHKDLTDYQQYFLPREPKGIVQYAKFLKSQAIIEGLRDPVIVCDSICSLNGRPYQYMIDPQQDPAELTIPRFFHAQWIVPLNTAAPIGNYKTLAQKNEVVMQLARQTRLDKNIWPKKLWGKKIVDVTPKKQTSQDRNKEQL
;
A
#
# COMPACT_ATOMS: atom_id res chain seq x y z
N MET A 1 4.40 -6.34 36.66
CA MET A 1 4.05 -7.29 35.57
C MET A 1 5.18 -8.31 35.30
N MET A 2 6.46 -7.92 35.19
CA MET A 2 7.59 -8.86 34.98
C MET A 2 7.86 -9.85 36.13
N PHE A 3 7.82 -9.42 37.39
CA PHE A 3 7.94 -10.33 38.56
C PHE A 3 6.84 -11.40 38.60
N ALA A 4 5.69 -11.13 37.99
CA ALA A 4 4.64 -12.14 37.84
C ALA A 4 5.00 -13.12 36.70
N PHE A 5 5.51 -12.64 35.56
CA PHE A 5 5.86 -13.50 34.44
C PHE A 5 6.93 -14.53 34.83
N GLU A 6 8.01 -14.12 35.49
CA GLU A 6 9.08 -15.03 35.95
C GLU A 6 8.57 -16.06 36.98
N LYS A 7 7.59 -15.69 37.81
CA LYS A 7 6.99 -16.57 38.83
C LYS A 7 6.02 -17.60 38.25
N TYR A 8 5.42 -17.34 37.09
CA TYR A 8 4.39 -18.19 36.47
C TYR A 8 4.84 -18.89 35.18
N THR A 9 6.02 -18.57 34.63
CA THR A 9 6.60 -19.30 33.48
C THR A 9 7.40 -20.52 33.90
N SER A 10 7.26 -21.63 33.18
CA SER A 10 8.10 -22.81 33.44
C SER A 10 9.59 -22.49 33.20
N PRO A 11 10.51 -23.11 33.96
CA PRO A 11 11.95 -22.89 33.81
C PRO A 11 12.46 -23.10 32.37
N LYS A 12 11.84 -24.03 31.64
CA LYS A 12 12.13 -24.31 30.23
C LYS A 12 11.78 -23.13 29.32
N MET A 13 10.60 -22.54 29.47
CA MET A 13 10.20 -21.37 28.67
C MET A 13 11.07 -20.16 28.97
N TRP A 14 11.43 -19.94 30.22
CA TRP A 14 12.34 -18.85 30.61
C TRP A 14 13.75 -19.02 30.03
N SER A 15 14.26 -20.26 29.99
CA SER A 15 15.54 -20.57 29.34
C SER A 15 15.51 -20.29 27.83
N ILE A 16 14.43 -20.70 27.14
CA ILE A 16 14.24 -20.40 25.70
C ILE A 16 14.20 -18.87 25.47
N TRP A 17 13.46 -18.14 26.30
CA TRP A 17 13.35 -16.68 26.22
C TRP A 17 14.71 -15.99 26.39
N LYS A 18 15.49 -16.37 27.41
CA LYS A 18 16.85 -15.83 27.63
C LYS A 18 17.79 -16.15 26.48
N SER A 19 17.75 -17.37 25.95
CA SER A 19 18.55 -17.77 24.79
C SER A 19 18.20 -16.92 23.55
N TRP A 20 16.91 -16.67 23.34
CA TRP A 20 16.43 -15.87 22.22
C TRP A 20 16.82 -14.39 22.33
N ILE A 21 16.72 -13.80 23.53
CA ILE A 21 17.23 -12.44 23.80
C ILE A 21 18.74 -12.38 23.56
N GLY A 22 19.51 -13.34 24.09
CA GLY A 22 20.95 -13.41 23.88
C GLY A 22 21.33 -13.49 22.39
N PHE A 23 20.51 -14.17 21.58
CA PHE A 23 20.65 -14.16 20.12
C PHE A 23 20.38 -12.77 19.52
N LEU A 24 19.30 -12.10 19.91
CA LEU A 24 18.95 -10.77 19.40
C LEU A 24 19.95 -9.67 19.77
N GLU A 25 20.62 -9.80 20.91
CA GLU A 25 21.57 -8.81 21.41
C GLU A 25 23.01 -9.08 20.98
N LYS A 26 23.28 -10.23 20.35
CA LYS A 26 24.61 -10.58 19.86
C LYS A 26 25.17 -9.45 18.98
N PRO A 27 26.39 -8.95 19.26
CA PRO A 27 27.02 -7.97 18.40
C PRO A 27 27.26 -8.54 16.99
N VAL A 28 26.83 -7.79 15.97
CA VAL A 28 27.06 -8.10 14.55
C VAL A 28 27.57 -6.85 13.83
N ASP A 29 28.29 -7.05 12.72
CA ASP A 29 28.78 -5.95 11.90
C ASP A 29 27.62 -5.12 11.31
N SER A 30 27.80 -3.81 11.34
CA SER A 30 26.78 -2.82 10.96
C SER A 30 26.74 -2.47 9.46
N SER A 31 27.65 -2.97 8.63
CA SER A 31 27.83 -2.50 7.24
C SER A 31 26.56 -2.61 6.43
N GLY A 32 25.83 -3.73 6.53
CA GLY A 32 24.58 -3.94 5.79
C GLY A 32 23.51 -2.90 6.14
N LEU A 33 23.31 -2.63 7.44
CA LEU A 33 22.33 -1.64 7.90
C LEU A 33 22.75 -0.20 7.52
N VAL A 34 24.04 0.12 7.56
CA VAL A 34 24.58 1.44 7.20
C VAL A 34 24.41 1.70 5.70
N LEU A 35 24.76 0.74 4.85
CA LEU A 35 24.53 0.84 3.41
C LEU A 35 23.04 0.95 3.09
N PHE A 36 22.20 0.17 3.78
CA PHE A 36 20.76 0.27 3.64
C PHE A 36 20.24 1.65 4.03
N ARG A 37 20.72 2.25 5.14
CA ARG A 37 20.40 3.63 5.54
C ARG A 37 20.72 4.63 4.43
N MET A 38 21.92 4.53 3.85
CA MET A 38 22.38 5.43 2.79
C MET A 38 21.49 5.33 1.55
N LEU A 39 21.25 4.10 1.07
CA LEU A 39 20.40 3.83 -0.10
C LEU A 39 18.95 4.22 0.15
N PHE A 40 18.40 3.89 1.33
CA PHE A 40 17.03 4.25 1.71
C PHE A 40 16.84 5.77 1.69
N GLY A 41 17.70 6.53 2.37
CA GLY A 41 17.58 7.99 2.41
C GLY A 41 17.69 8.63 1.02
N ALA A 42 18.61 8.15 0.18
CA ALA A 42 18.77 8.63 -1.19
C ALA A 42 17.54 8.31 -2.06
N LEU A 43 17.05 7.06 -2.00
CA LEU A 43 15.86 6.64 -2.75
C LEU A 43 14.61 7.39 -2.32
N MET A 44 14.42 7.64 -1.01
CA MET A 44 13.29 8.41 -0.52
C MET A 44 13.35 9.86 -0.95
N ALA A 45 14.54 10.48 -0.97
CA ALA A 45 14.69 11.84 -1.49
C ALA A 45 14.31 11.92 -2.97
N VAL A 46 14.75 10.97 -3.79
CA VAL A 46 14.40 10.90 -5.22
C VAL A 46 12.91 10.66 -5.41
N ASP A 47 12.33 9.67 -4.71
CA ASP A 47 10.89 9.37 -4.80
C ASP A 47 10.06 10.59 -4.43
N LEU A 48 10.35 11.24 -3.30
CA LEU A 48 9.62 12.44 -2.84
C LEU A 48 9.75 13.64 -3.78
N LEU A 49 10.87 13.76 -4.53
CA LEU A 49 11.03 14.78 -5.57
C LEU A 49 10.23 14.43 -6.82
N ASP A 50 10.32 13.19 -7.31
CA ASP A 50 9.61 12.71 -8.51
C ASP A 50 8.08 12.77 -8.33
N SER A 51 7.62 12.54 -7.11
CA SER A 51 6.20 12.50 -6.73
C SER A 51 5.67 13.81 -6.14
N TRP A 52 6.39 14.92 -6.31
CA TRP A 52 6.08 16.20 -5.68
C TRP A 52 4.61 16.63 -5.87
N ASP A 53 4.15 16.72 -7.12
CA ASP A 53 2.86 17.33 -7.45
C ASP A 53 1.68 16.60 -6.80
N TRP A 54 1.62 15.28 -6.93
CA TRP A 54 0.50 14.51 -6.38
C TRP A 54 0.59 14.39 -4.86
N ARG A 55 1.80 14.36 -4.26
CA ARG A 55 1.95 14.32 -2.80
C ARG A 55 1.54 15.63 -2.15
N VAL A 56 1.89 16.77 -2.74
CA VAL A 56 1.40 18.07 -2.26
C VAL A 56 -0.12 18.13 -2.40
N THR A 57 -0.67 17.76 -3.56
CA THR A 57 -2.12 17.68 -3.79
C THR A 57 -2.85 16.79 -2.78
N MET A 58 -2.26 15.63 -2.44
CA MET A 58 -2.80 14.70 -1.46
C MET A 58 -2.90 15.32 -0.06
N LEU A 59 -1.98 16.20 0.32
CA LEU A 59 -1.98 16.87 1.62
C LEU A 59 -2.88 18.11 1.65
N THR A 60 -3.12 18.74 0.51
CA THR A 60 -3.83 20.02 0.42
C THR A 60 -5.34 19.89 0.70
N GLN A 61 -5.91 20.91 1.33
CA GLN A 61 -7.34 21.06 1.58
C GLN A 61 -8.19 20.86 0.32
N ARG A 62 -9.28 20.09 0.46
CA ARG A 62 -10.23 19.75 -0.59
C ARG A 62 -11.58 19.36 0.01
N PRO A 63 -12.66 19.29 -0.78
CA PRO A 63 -14.01 19.02 -0.27
C PRO A 63 -14.13 17.70 0.49
N ILE A 64 -13.39 16.66 0.08
CA ILE A 64 -13.40 15.35 0.71
C ILE A 64 -12.06 14.63 0.61
N HIS A 65 -11.71 13.87 1.66
CA HIS A 65 -10.64 12.88 1.67
C HIS A 65 -11.10 11.58 2.34
N PHE A 66 -10.35 10.49 2.16
CA PHE A 66 -10.71 9.15 2.65
C PHE A 66 -9.69 8.68 3.69
N PRO A 67 -9.70 9.18 4.94
CA PRO A 67 -8.67 8.85 5.91
C PRO A 67 -8.71 7.37 6.30
N PHE A 68 -7.57 6.83 6.73
CA PHE A 68 -7.57 5.51 7.33
C PHE A 68 -8.46 5.48 8.58
N TYR A 69 -9.05 4.33 8.84
CA TYR A 69 -9.91 4.16 10.01
C TYR A 69 -9.14 4.51 11.30
N GLY A 70 -9.73 5.37 12.15
CA GLY A 70 -9.09 5.91 13.36
C GLY A 70 -8.26 7.18 13.15
N PHE A 71 -8.11 7.65 11.91
CA PHE A 71 -7.29 8.81 11.55
C PHE A 71 -8.09 9.96 10.92
N GLY A 72 -9.42 9.95 11.00
CA GLY A 72 -10.26 11.04 10.50
C GLY A 72 -10.12 12.37 11.25
N TRP A 73 -9.36 12.40 12.34
CA TRP A 73 -8.98 13.62 13.06
C TRP A 73 -7.75 14.32 12.46
N LEU A 74 -7.05 13.67 11.50
CA LEU A 74 -5.94 14.29 10.81
C LEU A 74 -6.47 15.34 9.83
N PRO A 75 -6.07 16.62 9.96
CA PRO A 75 -6.58 17.68 9.10
C PRO A 75 -5.87 17.65 7.74
N LEU A 76 -6.56 18.08 6.68
CA LEU A 76 -5.85 18.49 5.45
C LEU A 76 -5.17 19.84 5.67
N LEU A 77 -4.05 20.04 4.98
CA LEU A 77 -3.19 21.20 5.15
C LEU A 77 -3.53 22.29 4.13
N PRO A 78 -3.38 23.57 4.49
CA PRO A 78 -3.22 24.62 3.47
C PRO A 78 -2.03 24.28 2.57
N GLU A 79 -2.10 24.67 1.29
CA GLU A 79 -1.12 24.31 0.27
C GLU A 79 0.33 24.67 0.66
N TRP A 80 0.55 25.87 1.21
CA TRP A 80 1.88 26.31 1.65
C TRP A 80 2.48 25.39 2.73
N LEU A 81 1.64 24.85 3.62
CA LEU A 81 2.08 23.95 4.69
C LEU A 81 2.32 22.54 4.13
N ALA A 82 1.51 22.09 3.16
CA ALA A 82 1.76 20.85 2.42
C ALA A 82 3.12 20.87 1.72
N VAL A 83 3.46 21.98 1.05
CA VAL A 83 4.78 22.21 0.43
C VAL A 83 5.90 22.13 1.46
N ILE A 84 5.77 22.80 2.62
CA ILE A 84 6.78 22.73 3.69
C ILE A 84 6.97 21.30 4.20
N VAL A 85 5.88 20.56 4.45
CA VAL A 85 5.97 19.16 4.90
C VAL A 85 6.71 18.31 3.87
N GLN A 86 6.39 18.47 2.58
CA GLN A 86 7.06 17.75 1.49
C GLN A 86 8.57 18.08 1.42
N THR A 87 8.94 19.36 1.49
CA THR A 87 10.35 19.79 1.52
C THR A 87 11.09 19.23 2.73
N LEU A 88 10.48 19.28 3.92
CA LEU A 88 11.07 18.74 5.14
C LEU A 88 11.32 17.23 5.04
N LEU A 89 10.43 16.49 4.39
CA LEU A 89 10.62 15.05 4.16
C LEU A 89 11.78 14.76 3.22
N ILE A 90 11.98 15.56 2.18
CA ILE A 90 13.12 15.42 1.25
C ILE A 90 14.43 15.71 2.00
N VAL A 91 14.49 16.81 2.75
CA VAL A 91 15.66 17.19 3.54
C VAL A 91 15.97 16.12 4.60
N ALA A 92 14.94 15.63 5.30
CA ALA A 92 15.08 14.54 6.27
C ALA A 92 15.61 13.27 5.61
N SER A 93 15.16 12.93 4.39
CA SER A 93 15.65 11.76 3.64
C SER A 93 17.12 11.88 3.27
N LEU A 94 17.57 13.05 2.82
CA LEU A 94 18.99 13.32 2.56
C LEU A 94 19.81 13.26 3.86
N CYS A 95 19.30 13.84 4.94
CA CYS A 95 19.95 13.76 6.26
C CYS A 95 20.06 12.31 6.76
N ILE A 96 19.05 11.47 6.51
CA ILE A 96 19.12 10.02 6.77
C ILE A 96 20.22 9.38 5.91
N ALA A 97 20.31 9.73 4.61
CA ALA A 97 21.29 9.18 3.68
C ALA A 97 22.73 9.49 4.08
N PHE A 98 23.00 10.70 4.58
CA PHE A 98 24.32 11.10 5.07
C PHE A 98 24.56 10.79 6.56
N GLY A 99 23.50 10.43 7.30
CA GLY A 99 23.54 10.25 8.74
C GLY A 99 23.89 11.56 9.45
N PHE A 100 23.23 12.65 9.06
CA PHE A 100 23.38 14.00 9.62
C PHE A 100 22.16 14.33 10.47
N PHE A 101 22.37 14.65 11.75
CA PHE A 101 21.27 14.78 12.73
C PHE A 101 20.31 13.58 12.67
N PHE A 102 20.86 12.37 12.56
CA PHE A 102 20.13 11.20 12.08
C PHE A 102 18.86 10.91 12.87
N ARG A 103 18.90 11.01 14.20
CA ARG A 103 17.73 10.73 15.05
C ARG A 103 16.58 11.71 14.78
N THR A 104 16.89 13.01 14.68
CA THR A 104 15.91 14.04 14.36
C THR A 104 15.39 13.88 12.93
N ALA A 105 16.27 13.60 11.97
CA ALA A 105 15.89 13.37 10.58
C ALA A 105 14.98 12.13 10.43
N ALA A 106 15.36 10.99 11.03
CA ALA A 106 14.56 9.77 11.02
C ALA A 106 13.21 9.96 11.73
N PHE A 107 13.17 10.68 12.84
CA PHE A 107 11.91 10.99 13.54
C PHE A 107 11.00 11.86 12.67
N THR A 108 11.54 12.93 12.08
CA THR A 108 10.82 13.83 11.18
C THR A 108 10.27 13.07 9.98
N PHE A 109 11.10 12.20 9.37
CA PHE A 109 10.70 11.35 8.26
C PHE A 109 9.58 10.40 8.65
N VAL A 110 9.72 9.65 9.74
CA VAL A 110 8.71 8.69 10.20
C VAL A 110 7.39 9.39 10.50
N LEU A 111 7.43 10.52 11.22
CA LEU A 111 6.22 11.26 11.56
C LEU A 111 5.53 11.83 10.32
N GLY A 112 6.26 12.57 9.48
CA GLY A 112 5.68 13.22 8.31
C GLY A 112 5.27 12.23 7.22
N TYR A 113 6.08 11.20 6.94
CA TYR A 113 5.73 10.19 5.94
C TYR A 113 4.54 9.34 6.41
N SER A 114 4.47 8.99 7.70
CA SER A 114 3.30 8.27 8.25
C SER A 114 2.04 9.14 8.24
N TYR A 115 2.17 10.44 8.52
CA TYR A 115 1.08 11.40 8.38
C TYR A 115 0.56 11.44 6.94
N SER A 116 1.45 11.63 5.96
CA SER A 116 1.11 11.63 4.54
C SER A 116 0.50 10.30 4.09
N PHE A 117 0.94 9.18 4.65
CA PHE A 117 0.39 7.86 4.37
C PHE A 117 -1.03 7.66 4.96
N LEU A 118 -1.29 8.17 6.16
CA LEU A 118 -2.55 7.94 6.89
C LEU A 118 -3.69 8.91 6.52
N ILE A 119 -3.36 10.04 5.89
CA ILE A 119 -4.32 11.10 5.59
C ILE A 119 -5.38 10.68 4.56
N ASP A 120 -5.02 9.85 3.57
CA ASP A 120 -5.94 9.46 2.50
C ASP A 120 -5.61 8.09 1.91
N ARG A 121 -6.48 7.12 2.17
CA ARG A 121 -6.37 5.74 1.70
C ARG A 121 -6.58 5.59 0.20
N ALA A 122 -7.04 6.64 -0.50
CA ALA A 122 -7.07 6.67 -1.96
C ALA A 122 -5.68 6.56 -2.59
N TYR A 123 -4.65 6.97 -1.85
CA TYR A 123 -3.24 6.91 -2.26
C TYR A 123 -2.52 5.69 -1.71
N PHE A 124 -3.24 4.72 -1.12
CA PHE A 124 -2.63 3.55 -0.52
C PHE A 124 -1.84 2.72 -1.54
N ASN A 125 -0.60 2.41 -1.15
CA ASN A 125 0.20 1.37 -1.79
C ASN A 125 0.97 0.58 -0.72
N ASN A 126 1.14 -0.72 -0.94
CA ASN A 126 1.86 -1.60 -0.01
C ASN A 126 3.29 -1.11 0.24
N HIS A 127 3.98 -0.56 -0.76
CA HIS A 127 5.34 -0.08 -0.55
C HIS A 127 5.43 1.22 0.26
N TYR A 128 4.39 2.07 0.26
CA TYR A 128 4.34 3.23 1.17
C TYR A 128 4.21 2.80 2.63
N TYR A 129 3.42 1.75 2.89
CA TYR A 129 3.36 1.13 4.21
C TYR A 129 4.73 0.55 4.61
N LEU A 130 5.39 -0.19 3.71
CA LEU A 130 6.73 -0.72 3.95
C LEU A 130 7.77 0.38 4.28
N ILE A 131 7.72 1.52 3.59
CA ILE A 131 8.59 2.68 3.84
C ILE A 131 8.39 3.22 5.26
N CYS A 132 7.14 3.32 5.75
CA CYS A 132 6.87 3.73 7.13
C CYS A 132 7.53 2.77 8.14
N LEU A 133 7.39 1.46 7.91
CA LEU A 133 7.95 0.42 8.79
C LEU A 133 9.49 0.44 8.79
N LEU A 134 10.11 0.56 7.62
CA LEU A 134 11.57 0.61 7.50
C LEU A 134 12.16 1.90 8.05
N GLY A 135 11.47 3.04 7.86
CA GLY A 135 11.81 4.29 8.50
C GLY A 135 11.81 4.16 10.03
N LEU A 136 10.81 3.47 10.60
CA LEU A 136 10.77 3.22 12.05
C LEU A 136 11.92 2.31 12.50
N TRP A 137 12.23 1.24 11.77
CA TRP A 137 13.37 0.39 12.08
C TRP A 137 14.70 1.16 12.05
N LEU A 138 14.89 2.06 11.08
CA LEU A 138 16.06 2.94 11.02
C LEU A 138 16.10 3.90 12.21
N LEU A 139 14.97 4.51 12.56
CA LEU A 139 14.85 5.41 13.71
C LEU A 139 15.23 4.71 15.02
N LEU A 140 14.83 3.45 15.21
CA LEU A 140 15.16 2.65 16.39
C LEU A 140 16.63 2.18 16.39
N GLY A 141 17.21 1.97 15.20
CA GLY A 141 18.57 1.51 15.01
C GLY A 141 19.66 2.57 15.26
N HIS A 142 20.92 2.13 15.18
CA HIS A 142 22.12 2.95 15.40
C HIS A 142 23.00 3.02 14.15
N SER A 143 22.38 3.03 12.97
CA SER A 143 23.06 3.05 11.67
C SER A 143 23.80 4.36 11.38
N ASN A 144 23.64 5.38 12.24
CA ASN A 144 24.41 6.61 12.21
C ASN A 144 25.73 6.53 12.97
N ARG A 145 26.06 5.44 13.66
CA ARG A 145 27.34 5.30 14.38
C ARG A 145 28.50 4.84 13.50
N ARG A 146 28.28 4.76 12.18
CA ARG A 146 29.29 4.40 11.17
C ARG A 146 28.99 5.08 9.84
N TRP A 147 30.04 5.52 9.15
CA TRP A 147 29.98 6.20 7.83
C TRP A 147 28.89 7.27 7.76
N SER A 148 28.94 8.21 8.71
CA SER A 148 27.93 9.26 8.87
C SER A 148 28.57 10.60 9.20
N LEU A 149 27.87 11.68 8.88
CA LEU A 149 28.24 13.02 9.33
C LEU A 149 28.11 13.18 10.85
N ASP A 150 27.25 12.41 11.52
CA ASP A 150 27.12 12.36 12.98
C ASP A 150 28.42 11.92 13.68
N VAL A 151 29.14 10.96 13.10
CA VAL A 151 30.47 10.54 13.58
C VAL A 151 31.51 11.60 13.28
N LEU A 152 31.54 12.15 12.05
CA LEU A 152 32.51 13.18 11.67
C LEU A 152 32.39 14.45 12.55
N ARG A 153 31.17 14.83 12.93
CA ARG A 153 30.90 15.96 13.84
C ARG A 153 31.04 15.62 15.33
N LYS A 154 31.49 14.40 15.66
CA LYS A 154 31.68 13.91 17.04
C LYS A 154 30.42 13.99 17.91
N SER A 155 29.24 13.80 17.30
CA SER A 155 27.96 13.80 18.02
C SER A 155 27.52 12.44 18.53
N THR A 156 28.20 11.37 18.10
CA THR A 156 27.96 10.00 18.53
C THR A 156 29.27 9.22 18.49
N GLU A 157 29.43 8.29 19.42
CA GLU A 157 30.60 7.39 19.44
C GLU A 157 30.56 6.43 18.24
N PRO A 158 31.65 6.31 17.46
CA PRO A 158 31.73 5.39 16.35
C PRO A 158 31.69 3.93 16.82
N THR A 159 31.06 3.05 16.05
CA THR A 159 31.13 1.59 16.27
C THR A 159 30.92 0.84 14.96
N ASN A 160 31.68 -0.23 14.78
CA ASN A 160 31.47 -1.18 13.68
C ASN A 160 30.38 -2.20 13.99
N MET A 161 29.98 -2.32 15.26
CA MET A 161 29.08 -3.36 15.74
C MET A 161 27.75 -2.80 16.24
N ILE A 162 26.67 -3.53 15.98
CA ILE A 162 25.30 -3.27 16.46
C ILE A 162 24.69 -4.56 17.00
N PRO A 163 23.71 -4.49 17.92
CA PRO A 163 22.90 -5.65 18.30
C PRO A 163 22.22 -6.29 17.08
N GLN A 164 22.19 -7.62 17.02
CA GLN A 164 21.68 -8.39 15.90
C GLN A 164 20.24 -8.03 15.49
N TRP A 165 19.38 -7.69 16.43
CA TRP A 165 18.00 -7.29 16.15
C TRP A 165 17.90 -6.07 15.22
N GLN A 166 18.87 -5.16 15.25
CA GLN A 166 18.87 -3.95 14.40
C GLN A 166 19.16 -4.26 12.94
N ALA A 167 19.92 -5.33 12.66
CA ALA A 167 20.11 -5.83 11.30
C ALA A 167 18.96 -6.77 10.88
N LEU A 168 18.54 -7.65 11.80
CA LEU A 168 17.53 -8.66 11.52
C LEU A 168 16.13 -8.06 11.32
N GLY A 169 15.76 -7.04 12.11
CA GLY A 169 14.44 -6.39 12.03
C GLY A 169 14.10 -5.88 10.62
N PRO A 170 14.88 -4.95 10.05
CA PRO A 170 14.72 -4.50 8.67
C PRO A 170 14.77 -5.64 7.64
N ALA A 171 15.64 -6.63 7.83
CA ALA A 171 15.76 -7.76 6.90
C ALA A 171 14.49 -8.63 6.88
N ILE A 172 13.95 -8.97 8.05
CA ILE A 172 12.67 -9.68 8.16
C ILE A 172 11.55 -8.78 7.61
N GLN A 173 11.56 -7.48 7.90
CA GLN A 173 10.56 -6.55 7.39
C GLN A 173 10.56 -6.48 5.86
N MET A 174 11.73 -6.56 5.21
CA MET A 174 11.87 -6.66 3.75
C MET A 174 11.42 -8.03 3.21
N ALA A 175 11.56 -9.10 4.00
CA ALA A 175 11.13 -10.44 3.59
C ALA A 175 9.60 -10.63 3.59
N ILE A 176 8.90 -9.98 4.53
CA ILE A 176 7.45 -10.11 4.74
C ILE A 176 6.63 -9.84 3.48
N PRO A 177 6.84 -8.73 2.73
CA PRO A 177 6.10 -8.46 1.50
C PRO A 177 6.25 -9.56 0.44
N TYR A 178 7.43 -10.15 0.27
CA TYR A 178 7.61 -11.26 -0.68
C TYR A 178 6.85 -12.49 -0.22
N PHE A 179 7.01 -12.90 1.04
CA PHE A 179 6.33 -14.08 1.57
C PHE A 179 4.81 -13.97 1.46
N PHE A 180 4.22 -12.87 1.95
CA PHE A 180 2.77 -12.67 1.88
C PHE A 180 2.29 -12.37 0.46
N GLY A 181 3.11 -11.71 -0.37
CA GLY A 181 2.84 -11.53 -1.79
C GLY A 181 2.70 -12.86 -2.53
N GLY A 182 3.55 -13.85 -2.19
CA GLY A 182 3.48 -15.21 -2.72
C GLY A 182 2.32 -16.01 -2.14
N LEU A 183 2.11 -15.93 -0.82
CA LEU A 183 0.97 -16.59 -0.16
C LEU A 183 -0.37 -16.12 -0.75
N ALA A 184 -0.52 -14.82 -0.98
CA ALA A 184 -1.74 -14.26 -1.53
C ALA A 184 -1.95 -14.65 -3.01
N LYS A 185 -0.90 -15.04 -3.72
CA LYS A 185 -0.95 -15.61 -5.09
C LYS A 185 -1.34 -17.10 -5.12
N LEU A 186 -1.42 -17.78 -3.97
CA LEU A 186 -1.96 -19.13 -3.87
C LEU A 186 -3.50 -19.09 -3.83
N ASN A 187 -4.09 -18.55 -4.90
CA ASN A 187 -5.54 -18.48 -5.05
C ASN A 187 -5.98 -18.93 -6.45
N PRO A 188 -7.25 -19.35 -6.63
CA PRO A 188 -7.71 -19.92 -7.88
C PRO A 188 -7.64 -18.99 -9.10
N ASP A 189 -7.74 -17.67 -8.92
CA ASP A 189 -7.66 -16.71 -10.03
C ASP A 189 -6.21 -16.56 -10.51
N TRP A 190 -5.26 -16.42 -9.57
CA TRP A 190 -3.84 -16.27 -9.89
C TRP A 190 -3.26 -17.53 -10.54
N LEU A 191 -3.60 -18.72 -10.02
CA LEU A 191 -3.13 -20.00 -10.57
C LEU A 191 -3.62 -20.25 -12.00
N ARG A 192 -4.72 -19.61 -12.41
CA ARG A 192 -5.22 -19.60 -13.81
C ARG A 192 -4.66 -18.44 -14.65
N GLY A 193 -4.01 -17.48 -14.02
CA GLY A 193 -3.40 -16.30 -14.64
C GLY A 193 -4.35 -15.08 -14.78
N GLU A 194 -5.50 -15.06 -14.11
CA GLU A 194 -6.60 -14.11 -14.37
C GLU A 194 -6.46 -12.68 -13.79
N PRO A 195 -5.36 -12.31 -13.13
CA PRO A 195 -4.97 -10.90 -13.10
C PRO A 195 -3.71 -10.62 -13.92
N ALA A 196 -2.84 -11.62 -14.10
CA ALA A 196 -1.58 -11.47 -14.82
C ALA A 196 -1.81 -11.32 -16.33
N ARG A 197 -2.70 -12.13 -16.92
CA ARG A 197 -3.09 -12.07 -18.33
C ARG A 197 -3.58 -10.68 -18.72
N TYR A 198 -4.43 -10.08 -17.88
CA TYR A 198 -4.91 -8.73 -18.11
C TYR A 198 -3.78 -7.69 -18.08
N GLN A 199 -2.93 -7.74 -17.05
CA GLN A 199 -1.83 -6.78 -16.91
C GLN A 199 -0.83 -6.87 -18.05
N VAL A 200 -0.53 -8.09 -18.51
CA VAL A 200 0.35 -8.33 -19.66
C VAL A 200 -0.32 -7.85 -20.96
N TYR A 201 -1.62 -8.06 -21.12
CA TYR A 201 -2.38 -7.52 -22.25
C TYR A 201 -2.37 -5.98 -22.28
N GLN A 202 -2.47 -5.31 -21.13
CA GLN A 202 -2.43 -3.83 -21.08
C GLN A 202 -1.12 -3.23 -21.59
N ILE A 203 -0.05 -4.02 -21.63
CA ILE A 203 1.28 -3.56 -22.08
C ILE A 203 1.69 -4.20 -23.41
N SER A 204 0.80 -4.92 -24.10
CA SER A 204 1.12 -5.70 -25.31
C SER A 204 1.58 -4.84 -26.48
N ASP A 205 1.18 -3.57 -26.50
CA ASP A 205 1.42 -2.65 -27.61
C ASP A 205 2.83 -2.03 -27.56
N ASN A 206 3.63 -2.28 -26.50
CA ASN A 206 4.98 -1.74 -26.40
C ASN A 206 5.95 -2.49 -27.33
N PRO A 207 6.59 -1.84 -28.32
CA PRO A 207 7.45 -2.51 -29.29
C PRO A 207 8.65 -3.26 -28.69
N LEU A 208 9.17 -2.82 -27.54
CA LEU A 208 10.37 -3.39 -26.92
C LEU A 208 10.18 -4.85 -26.51
N TYR A 209 8.96 -5.22 -26.08
CA TYR A 209 8.68 -6.54 -25.53
C TYR A 209 7.39 -7.17 -26.04
N SER A 210 6.67 -6.52 -26.98
CA SER A 210 5.43 -7.00 -27.60
C SER A 210 5.53 -8.45 -28.08
N PHE A 211 6.66 -8.85 -28.68
CA PHE A 211 6.89 -10.21 -29.16
C PHE A 211 6.75 -11.27 -28.07
N LEU A 212 7.05 -10.92 -26.81
CA LEU A 212 6.97 -11.79 -25.65
C LEU A 212 5.58 -11.71 -24.99
N VAL A 213 5.09 -10.49 -24.74
CA VAL A 213 3.87 -10.27 -23.96
C VAL A 213 2.58 -10.57 -24.73
N SER A 214 2.58 -10.44 -26.06
CA SER A 214 1.41 -10.69 -26.91
C SER A 214 1.08 -12.17 -27.09
N GLN A 215 1.93 -13.08 -26.60
CA GLN A 215 1.74 -14.52 -26.73
C GLN A 215 0.63 -15.03 -25.79
N SER A 216 -0.16 -16.02 -26.21
CA SER A 216 -1.24 -16.58 -25.40
C SER A 216 -0.77 -17.25 -24.09
N TRP A 217 0.49 -17.69 -24.02
CA TRP A 217 1.11 -18.29 -22.84
C TRP A 217 1.79 -17.26 -21.92
N SER A 218 1.94 -16.00 -22.34
CA SER A 218 2.71 -15.00 -21.57
C SER A 218 2.11 -14.77 -20.18
N GLY A 219 0.80 -14.54 -20.09
CA GLY A 219 0.13 -14.25 -18.83
C GLY A 219 0.23 -15.38 -17.80
N ILE A 220 0.21 -16.65 -18.24
CA ILE A 220 0.39 -17.78 -17.31
C ILE A 220 1.85 -17.89 -16.88
N LEU A 221 2.82 -17.67 -17.77
CA LEU A 221 4.23 -17.61 -17.39
C LEU A 221 4.48 -16.52 -16.33
N PHE A 222 4.01 -15.30 -16.57
CA PHE A 222 4.14 -14.19 -15.61
C PHE A 222 3.49 -14.51 -14.26
N ALA A 223 2.32 -15.16 -14.25
CA ALA A 223 1.66 -15.57 -13.01
C ALA A 223 2.51 -16.55 -12.20
N TRP A 224 2.97 -17.64 -12.83
CA TRP A 224 3.78 -18.67 -12.13
C TRP A 224 5.17 -18.17 -11.76
N SER A 225 5.83 -17.40 -12.64
CA SER A 225 7.12 -16.78 -12.34
C SER A 225 7.00 -15.81 -11.15
N GLY A 226 5.96 -14.97 -11.10
CA GLY A 226 5.72 -14.07 -9.97
C GLY A 226 5.45 -14.83 -8.66
N LEU A 227 4.64 -15.90 -8.70
CA LEU A 227 4.36 -16.73 -7.53
C LEU A 227 5.63 -17.40 -6.98
N LEU A 228 6.40 -18.07 -7.85
CA LEU A 228 7.61 -18.78 -7.45
C LEU A 228 8.68 -17.81 -6.96
N PHE A 229 8.83 -16.66 -7.63
CA PHE A 229 9.74 -15.62 -7.19
C PHE A 229 9.41 -15.17 -5.77
N ASP A 230 8.16 -14.77 -5.50
CA ASP A 230 7.74 -14.26 -4.20
C ASP A 230 7.94 -15.27 -3.06
N LEU A 231 7.64 -16.56 -3.31
CA LEU A 231 7.79 -17.61 -2.30
C LEU A 231 9.26 -17.99 -2.01
N PHE A 232 10.12 -17.99 -3.04
CA PHE A 232 11.46 -18.58 -2.93
C PHE A 232 12.60 -17.57 -2.88
N ILE A 233 12.40 -16.31 -3.29
CA ILE A 233 13.50 -15.35 -3.39
C ILE A 233 14.20 -15.12 -2.04
N VAL A 234 13.44 -15.01 -0.94
CA VAL A 234 13.99 -14.81 0.39
C VAL A 234 14.74 -16.05 0.89
N PRO A 235 14.16 -17.28 0.90
CA PRO A 235 14.92 -18.49 1.22
C PRO A 235 16.22 -18.62 0.40
N MET A 236 16.17 -18.29 -0.90
CA MET A 236 17.33 -18.35 -1.77
C MET A 236 18.41 -17.31 -1.42
N LEU A 237 18.03 -16.11 -0.97
CA LEU A 237 18.97 -15.09 -0.48
C LEU A 237 19.63 -15.52 0.84
N LEU A 238 18.86 -16.13 1.74
CA LEU A 238 19.38 -16.61 3.03
C LEU A 238 20.36 -17.77 2.84
N TRP A 239 20.08 -18.69 1.93
CA TRP A 239 20.94 -19.85 1.70
C TRP A 239 22.20 -19.50 0.89
N LYS A 240 23.37 -19.68 1.51
CA LYS A 240 24.68 -19.30 0.93
C LYS A 240 24.95 -19.85 -0.48
N LYS A 241 24.44 -21.04 -0.81
CA LYS A 241 24.69 -21.70 -2.11
C LYS A 241 23.89 -21.09 -3.25
N THR A 242 22.71 -20.54 -2.96
CA THR A 242 21.78 -19.97 -3.96
C THR A 242 21.84 -18.44 -4.03
N ARG A 243 22.47 -17.79 -3.05
CA ARG A 243 22.45 -16.32 -2.88
C ARG A 243 22.84 -15.54 -4.12
N ALA A 244 23.91 -15.91 -4.82
CA ALA A 244 24.36 -15.19 -6.01
C ALA A 244 23.29 -15.24 -7.12
N ILE A 245 22.70 -16.41 -7.35
CA ILE A 245 21.58 -16.60 -8.29
C ILE A 245 20.37 -15.78 -7.83
N ALA A 246 20.06 -15.80 -6.53
CA ALA A 246 18.95 -15.04 -5.96
C ALA A 246 19.10 -13.53 -6.18
N ILE A 247 20.31 -12.98 -6.02
CA ILE A 247 20.59 -11.57 -6.30
C ILE A 247 20.34 -11.24 -7.76
N CYS A 248 20.85 -12.05 -8.69
CA CYS A 248 20.62 -11.86 -10.12
C CYS A 248 19.11 -11.91 -10.46
N LEU A 249 18.38 -12.90 -9.93
CA LEU A 249 16.94 -13.03 -10.13
C LEU A 249 16.17 -11.84 -9.53
N LEU A 250 16.56 -11.37 -8.34
CA LEU A 250 15.91 -10.24 -7.68
C LEU A 250 16.10 -8.95 -8.48
N VAL A 251 17.32 -8.67 -8.93
CA VAL A 251 17.61 -7.50 -9.77
C VAL A 251 16.84 -7.62 -11.09
N PHE A 252 16.90 -8.77 -11.75
CA PHE A 252 16.18 -9.01 -13.00
C PHE A 252 14.66 -8.81 -12.85
N PHE A 253 14.06 -9.38 -11.81
CA PHE A 253 12.64 -9.25 -11.51
C PHE A 253 12.23 -7.80 -11.30
N HIS A 254 12.97 -7.06 -10.48
CA HIS A 254 12.65 -5.68 -10.16
C HIS A 254 12.87 -4.75 -11.35
N VAL A 255 13.97 -4.90 -12.09
CA VAL A 255 14.20 -4.13 -13.32
C VAL A 255 13.10 -4.41 -14.34
N THR A 256 12.76 -5.68 -14.57
CA THR A 256 11.67 -6.07 -15.49
C THR A 256 10.34 -5.44 -15.06
N ASN A 257 9.99 -5.50 -13.77
CA ASN A 257 8.77 -4.87 -13.26
C ASN A 257 8.78 -3.35 -13.38
N SER A 258 9.92 -2.70 -13.18
CA SER A 258 10.07 -1.25 -13.34
C SER A 258 9.84 -0.85 -14.80
N VAL A 259 10.45 -1.58 -15.74
CA VAL A 259 10.34 -1.30 -17.19
C VAL A 259 8.94 -1.60 -17.72
N MET A 260 8.33 -2.72 -17.30
CA MET A 260 7.06 -3.18 -17.87
C MET A 260 5.82 -2.60 -17.18
N PHE A 261 5.83 -2.41 -15.86
CA PHE A 261 4.62 -2.13 -15.09
C PHE A 261 4.64 -0.79 -14.33
N ASN A 262 5.74 -0.03 -14.38
CA ASN A 262 5.91 1.27 -13.73
C ASN A 262 5.31 1.34 -12.30
N ILE A 263 5.82 0.51 -11.39
CA ILE A 263 5.27 0.33 -10.03
C ILE A 263 5.90 1.24 -8.97
N GLY A 264 6.42 2.41 -9.38
CA GLY A 264 7.01 3.41 -8.51
C GLY A 264 8.38 3.00 -7.93
N ILE A 265 8.69 3.45 -6.72
CA ILE A 265 10.01 3.25 -6.06
C ILE A 265 10.27 1.81 -5.59
N PHE A 266 9.25 0.96 -5.52
CA PHE A 266 9.36 -0.39 -4.97
C PHE A 266 10.48 -1.26 -5.57
N PRO A 267 10.70 -1.31 -6.90
CA PRO A 267 11.78 -2.10 -7.49
C PRO A 267 13.16 -1.69 -6.97
N TRP A 268 13.39 -0.38 -6.87
CA TRP A 268 14.65 0.18 -6.42
C TRP A 268 14.87 -0.04 -4.92
N LEU A 269 13.81 0.08 -4.11
CA LEU A 269 13.84 -0.26 -2.69
C LEU A 269 14.10 -1.78 -2.49
N GLY A 270 13.49 -2.63 -3.32
CA GLY A 270 13.70 -4.08 -3.32
C GLY A 270 15.16 -4.44 -3.62
N ILE A 271 15.77 -3.82 -4.62
CA ILE A 271 17.18 -3.98 -4.98
C ILE A 271 18.09 -3.45 -3.85
N ALA A 272 17.82 -2.25 -3.33
CA ALA A 272 18.57 -1.69 -2.21
C ALA A 272 18.54 -2.60 -0.97
N GLY A 273 17.41 -3.28 -0.73
CA GLY A 273 17.25 -4.23 0.35
C GLY A 273 18.19 -5.45 0.30
N ILE A 274 18.82 -5.76 -0.84
CA ILE A 274 19.78 -6.88 -0.95
C ILE A 274 20.87 -6.76 0.11
N VAL A 275 21.36 -5.55 0.40
CA VAL A 275 22.47 -5.32 1.33
C VAL A 275 22.17 -5.80 2.76
N LEU A 276 20.89 -5.91 3.14
CA LEU A 276 20.46 -6.46 4.43
C LEU A 276 20.62 -7.99 4.54
N PHE A 277 20.76 -8.68 3.40
CA PHE A 277 20.91 -10.14 3.33
C PHE A 277 22.36 -10.58 3.01
N LEU A 278 23.27 -9.63 2.76
CA LEU A 278 24.65 -9.93 2.44
C LEU A 278 25.50 -10.13 3.71
N PRO A 279 26.41 -11.11 3.70
CA PRO A 279 27.32 -11.29 4.83
C PRO A 279 28.31 -10.11 4.90
N PRO A 280 28.76 -9.71 6.11
CA PRO A 280 29.67 -8.58 6.29
C PRO A 280 30.93 -8.65 5.43
N SER A 281 31.52 -9.84 5.28
CA SER A 281 32.73 -10.07 4.48
C SER A 281 32.58 -9.75 2.99
N SER A 282 31.38 -9.89 2.43
CA SER A 282 31.09 -9.49 1.04
C SER A 282 31.00 -7.97 0.92
N LEU A 283 30.45 -7.29 1.92
CA LEU A 283 30.28 -5.85 1.93
C LEU A 283 31.60 -5.12 2.20
N THR A 284 32.37 -5.57 3.19
CA THR A 284 33.67 -4.96 3.51
C THR A 284 34.67 -5.13 2.38
N ARG A 285 34.67 -6.26 1.66
CA ARG A 285 35.52 -6.44 0.46
C ARG A 285 35.18 -5.45 -0.66
N PHE A 286 33.90 -5.18 -0.89
CA PHE A 286 33.46 -4.19 -1.87
C PHE A 286 33.88 -2.76 -1.46
N LEU A 287 33.79 -2.44 -0.17
CA LEU A 287 34.07 -1.10 0.34
C LEU A 287 35.57 -0.81 0.53
N HIS A 288 36.39 -1.83 0.77
CA HIS A 288 37.86 -1.71 0.79
C HIS A 288 38.43 -1.28 -0.57
N TYR A 289 37.69 -1.45 -1.67
CA TYR A 289 38.09 -0.92 -2.97
C TYR A 289 37.99 0.62 -3.04
N PHE A 290 37.19 1.22 -2.17
CA PHE A 290 36.90 2.67 -2.15
C PHE A 290 37.37 3.37 -0.86
N SER A 291 38.01 2.65 0.06
CA SER A 291 38.45 3.19 1.36
C SER A 291 39.95 2.95 1.59
N THR A 292 40.65 3.98 2.08
CA THR A 292 41.97 3.82 2.68
C THR A 292 41.89 2.96 3.95
N PRO A 293 42.92 2.15 4.25
CA PRO A 293 42.92 1.26 5.41
C PRO A 293 42.77 2.08 6.71
N ASP A 294 41.80 1.70 7.54
CA ASP A 294 41.61 2.29 8.86
C ASP A 294 42.26 1.39 9.91
N ASN A 295 43.29 1.91 10.58
CA ASN A 295 44.08 1.24 11.63
C ASN A 295 43.47 1.46 13.02
N SER A 296 42.17 1.21 13.20
CA SER A 296 41.57 1.16 14.53
C SER A 296 41.60 -0.27 15.07
N THR A 297 42.52 -0.49 16.01
CA THR A 297 42.74 -1.73 16.75
C THR A 297 41.51 -2.13 17.57
N SER A 298 41.31 -3.44 17.64
CA SER A 298 40.14 -4.18 18.09
C SER A 298 39.95 -4.30 19.63
N ASP A 299 40.24 -3.26 20.40
CA ASP A 299 40.21 -3.35 21.88
C ASP A 299 38.99 -2.72 22.58
N ASP A 300 38.12 -2.01 21.87
CA ASP A 300 36.92 -1.36 22.49
C ASP A 300 35.69 -2.28 22.65
N ASN A 301 35.86 -3.60 22.44
CA ASN A 301 34.75 -4.57 22.45
C ASN A 301 34.10 -4.77 23.84
N GLU A 302 34.74 -4.34 24.93
CA GLU A 302 34.27 -4.68 26.28
C GLU A 302 33.33 -3.62 26.90
N HIS A 303 33.47 -2.34 26.54
CA HIS A 303 32.72 -1.24 27.17
C HIS A 303 31.31 -1.02 26.59
N VAL A 304 31.03 -1.38 25.33
CA VAL A 304 29.69 -1.24 24.72
C VAL A 304 28.71 -2.28 25.28
N THR A 305 29.21 -3.42 25.76
CA THR A 305 28.43 -4.59 26.15
C THR A 305 27.65 -4.41 27.46
N LYS A 306 28.11 -3.53 28.38
CA LYS A 306 27.51 -3.39 29.72
C LYS A 306 26.30 -2.45 29.78
N THR A 307 26.16 -1.49 28.87
CA THR A 307 25.10 -0.46 28.98
C THR A 307 23.78 -0.86 28.31
N LEU A 308 23.75 -1.94 27.51
CA LEU A 308 22.57 -2.38 26.75
C LEU A 308 21.72 -3.46 27.47
N LEU A 309 22.24 -4.09 28.52
CA LEU A 309 21.67 -5.31 29.13
C LEU A 309 20.42 -5.09 30.00
N ASN A 310 20.11 -3.86 30.40
CA ASN A 310 18.93 -3.58 31.25
C ASN A 310 17.60 -3.45 30.48
N SER A 311 17.63 -3.42 29.14
CA SER A 311 16.44 -3.27 28.28
C SER A 311 16.09 -4.53 27.48
N SER A 312 16.79 -5.64 27.73
CA SER A 312 16.82 -6.84 26.88
C SER A 312 15.47 -7.54 26.74
N ASN A 313 14.69 -7.61 27.81
CA ASN A 313 13.33 -8.16 27.79
C ASN A 313 12.33 -7.29 27.01
N ILE A 314 12.48 -5.96 27.07
CA ILE A 314 11.60 -5.02 26.34
C ILE A 314 11.87 -5.14 24.84
N ILE A 315 13.14 -5.24 24.44
CA ILE A 315 13.53 -5.45 23.04
C ILE A 315 12.96 -6.77 22.52
N GLY A 316 13.13 -7.85 23.28
CA GLY A 316 12.54 -9.14 22.94
C GLY A 316 11.02 -9.06 22.78
N ALA A 317 10.32 -8.48 23.76
CA ALA A 317 8.86 -8.32 23.70
C ALA A 317 8.42 -7.48 22.51
N PHE A 318 9.06 -6.33 22.28
CA PHE A 318 8.81 -5.48 21.11
C PHE A 318 8.99 -6.25 19.80
N PHE A 319 10.10 -6.97 19.64
CA PHE A 319 10.40 -7.73 18.43
C PHE A 319 9.36 -8.83 18.18
N CYS A 320 8.98 -9.59 19.22
CA CYS A 320 7.90 -10.58 19.14
C CYS A 320 6.55 -9.94 18.76
N CYS A 321 6.14 -8.88 19.47
CA CYS A 321 4.88 -8.20 19.23
C CYS A 321 4.82 -7.60 17.82
N TRP A 322 5.91 -6.96 17.38
CA TRP A 322 6.03 -6.38 16.06
C TRP A 322 5.77 -7.40 14.97
N PHE A 323 6.52 -8.51 14.97
CA PHE A 323 6.39 -9.52 13.93
C PHE A 323 5.14 -10.39 14.08
N ALA A 324 4.57 -10.52 15.28
CA ALA A 324 3.23 -11.07 15.46
C ALA A 324 2.18 -10.20 14.75
N ILE A 325 2.24 -8.87 14.90
CA ILE A 325 1.33 -7.96 14.18
C ILE A 325 1.56 -8.05 12.68
N GLN A 326 2.81 -7.96 12.21
CA GLN A 326 3.12 -8.02 10.78
C GLN A 326 2.80 -9.39 10.14
N GLY A 327 2.74 -10.47 10.94
CA GLY A 327 2.34 -11.80 10.49
C GLY A 327 0.83 -12.04 10.54
N LEU A 328 0.14 -11.57 11.57
CA LEU A 328 -1.29 -11.81 11.76
C LEU A 328 -2.17 -10.82 11.00
N LEU A 329 -1.75 -9.56 10.90
CA LEU A 329 -2.54 -8.51 10.26
C LEU A 329 -2.84 -8.83 8.77
N PRO A 330 -1.91 -9.36 7.96
CA PRO A 330 -2.22 -9.78 6.60
C PRO A 330 -3.22 -10.93 6.51
N LEU A 331 -3.21 -11.85 7.48
CA LEU A 331 -4.06 -13.04 7.50
C LEU A 331 -5.50 -12.75 7.95
N ARG A 332 -5.79 -11.55 8.47
CA ARG A 332 -7.10 -11.22 9.05
C ARG A 332 -8.27 -11.42 8.09
N HIS A 333 -8.02 -11.31 6.79
CA HIS A 333 -9.04 -11.44 5.77
C HIS A 333 -9.61 -12.85 5.67
N TYR A 334 -8.90 -13.88 6.13
CA TYR A 334 -9.45 -15.25 6.22
C TYR A 334 -10.59 -15.37 7.25
N PHE A 335 -10.71 -14.40 8.17
CA PHE A 335 -11.79 -14.34 9.16
C PHE A 335 -12.92 -13.38 8.75
N ILE A 336 -12.82 -12.74 7.58
CA ILE A 336 -13.86 -11.85 7.05
C ILE A 336 -14.44 -12.52 5.80
N PRO A 337 -15.76 -12.78 5.75
CA PRO A 337 -16.36 -13.45 4.59
C PRO A 337 -16.27 -12.60 3.32
N GLY A 338 -16.21 -13.27 2.18
CA GLY A 338 -16.17 -12.65 0.85
C GLY A 338 -14.78 -12.64 0.22
N ASN A 339 -14.71 -12.20 -1.04
CA ASN A 339 -13.45 -12.06 -1.76
C ASN A 339 -12.83 -10.70 -1.43
N VAL A 340 -11.60 -10.69 -0.88
CA VAL A 340 -10.88 -9.46 -0.49
C VAL A 340 -10.70 -8.47 -1.65
N GLY A 341 -10.42 -8.99 -2.84
CA GLY A 341 -10.35 -8.17 -4.05
C GLY A 341 -11.68 -7.46 -4.26
N TRP A 342 -12.81 -8.13 -4.11
CA TRP A 342 -14.15 -7.55 -4.28
C TRP A 342 -14.57 -6.59 -3.16
N THR A 343 -14.48 -7.02 -1.90
CA THR A 343 -15.01 -6.28 -0.75
C THR A 343 -14.06 -5.19 -0.26
N CYS A 344 -12.77 -5.28 -0.59
CA CYS A 344 -11.66 -4.51 -0.02
C CYS A 344 -11.50 -4.69 1.51
N GLU A 345 -12.21 -5.64 2.11
CA GLU A 345 -12.16 -5.91 3.55
C GLU A 345 -10.96 -6.79 3.87
N GLY A 346 -10.08 -6.29 4.74
CA GLY A 346 -8.81 -6.97 5.00
C GLY A 346 -7.70 -6.67 3.98
N PHE A 347 -7.97 -5.85 2.95
CA PHE A 347 -7.01 -5.55 1.88
C PHE A 347 -5.80 -4.73 2.34
N TYR A 348 -6.03 -3.63 3.07
CA TYR A 348 -4.94 -2.75 3.52
C TYR A 348 -3.95 -3.51 4.40
N PHE A 349 -2.65 -3.20 4.31
CA PHE A 349 -1.62 -3.82 5.16
C PHE A 349 -1.50 -5.35 5.02
N ALA A 350 -2.05 -5.96 3.96
CA ALA A 350 -2.04 -7.41 3.77
C ALA A 350 -1.03 -7.91 2.71
N TRP A 351 -0.24 -7.00 2.13
CA TRP A 351 0.78 -7.32 1.13
C TRP A 351 0.21 -8.02 -0.12
N THR A 352 -1.08 -7.79 -0.39
CA THR A 352 -1.80 -8.30 -1.58
C THR A 352 -1.46 -7.43 -2.78
N MET A 353 -0.38 -7.76 -3.49
CA MET A 353 0.12 -6.99 -4.63
C MET A 353 -0.30 -7.61 -5.96
N LYS A 354 -0.97 -6.81 -6.80
CA LYS A 354 -1.35 -7.13 -8.20
C LYS A 354 -2.33 -8.31 -8.39
N LEU A 355 -3.10 -8.67 -7.36
CA LEU A 355 -4.00 -9.84 -7.39
C LEU A 355 -5.37 -9.55 -8.03
N ASP A 356 -5.74 -8.29 -8.10
CA ASP A 356 -7.06 -7.84 -8.49
C ASP A 356 -7.00 -6.81 -9.63
N VAL A 357 -7.87 -7.03 -10.61
CA VAL A 357 -8.18 -6.07 -11.66
C VAL A 357 -9.67 -5.79 -11.56
N LYS A 358 -10.01 -4.60 -11.06
CA LYS A 358 -11.38 -4.09 -11.08
C LYS A 358 -11.61 -3.15 -12.24
N SER A 359 -12.68 -3.43 -12.99
CA SER A 359 -13.24 -2.52 -13.99
C SER A 359 -14.60 -2.09 -13.47
N CYS A 360 -14.77 -0.80 -13.17
CA CYS A 360 -15.94 -0.29 -12.45
C CYS A 360 -16.51 0.94 -13.13
N PHE A 361 -17.84 1.03 -13.08
CA PHE A 361 -18.63 2.21 -13.38
C PHE A 361 -19.26 2.69 -12.08
N LEU A 362 -19.19 4.00 -11.86
CA LEU A 362 -19.77 4.65 -10.70
C LEU A 362 -20.53 5.89 -11.15
N ASN A 363 -21.81 5.96 -10.80
CA ASN A 363 -22.59 7.19 -10.92
C ASN A 363 -23.42 7.41 -9.65
N PHE A 364 -23.60 8.68 -9.29
CA PHE A 364 -24.47 9.07 -8.18
C PHE A 364 -25.59 9.97 -8.68
N HIS A 365 -26.76 9.83 -8.07
CA HIS A 365 -27.86 10.77 -8.22
C HIS A 365 -28.33 11.24 -6.84
N ILE A 366 -28.64 12.53 -6.74
CA ILE A 366 -29.31 13.11 -5.60
C ILE A 366 -30.78 13.24 -5.98
N CYS A 367 -31.66 12.57 -5.23
CA CYS A 367 -33.09 12.56 -5.47
C CYS A 367 -33.82 13.23 -4.30
N ASP A 368 -34.80 14.07 -4.60
CA ASP A 368 -35.74 14.59 -3.60
C ASP A 368 -36.88 13.58 -3.37
N ALA A 369 -36.97 13.03 -2.16
CA ALA A 369 -38.01 12.05 -1.81
C ALA A 369 -39.43 12.62 -1.93
N ALA A 370 -39.61 13.93 -1.76
CA ALA A 370 -40.92 14.56 -1.85
C ALA A 370 -41.42 14.58 -3.30
N THR A 371 -40.59 15.09 -4.21
CA THR A 371 -40.96 15.36 -5.61
C THR A 371 -40.60 14.25 -6.59
N GLY A 372 -39.66 13.36 -6.26
CA GLY A 372 -39.13 12.35 -7.19
C GLY A 372 -38.17 12.92 -8.25
N ARG A 373 -37.77 14.19 -8.14
CA ARG A 373 -36.77 14.80 -9.03
C ARG A 373 -35.38 14.32 -8.63
N CYS A 374 -34.59 13.91 -9.61
CA CYS A 374 -33.22 13.44 -9.41
C CYS A 374 -32.24 14.22 -10.30
N VAL A 375 -31.04 14.48 -9.79
CA VAL A 375 -29.93 15.10 -10.53
C VAL A 375 -28.72 14.18 -10.46
N SER A 376 -28.08 13.92 -11.60
CA SER A 376 -26.81 13.20 -11.68
C SER A 376 -25.67 14.07 -11.18
N VAL A 377 -24.78 13.48 -10.38
CA VAL A 377 -23.63 14.15 -9.79
C VAL A 377 -22.38 13.89 -10.61
N ASP A 378 -21.68 14.96 -10.98
CA ASP A 378 -20.35 14.89 -11.57
C ASP A 378 -19.28 14.80 -10.46
N HIS A 379 -19.06 13.59 -9.97
CA HIS A 379 -18.18 13.33 -8.83
C HIS A 379 -16.69 13.66 -9.09
N HIS A 380 -16.30 13.85 -10.36
CA HIS A 380 -14.96 14.29 -10.73
C HIS A 380 -14.62 15.69 -10.19
N LYS A 381 -15.63 16.52 -9.89
CA LYS A 381 -15.41 17.89 -9.39
C LYS A 381 -14.95 17.94 -7.92
N ASP A 382 -15.28 16.92 -7.14
CA ASP A 382 -14.98 16.88 -5.70
C ASP A 382 -13.69 16.11 -5.38
N LEU A 383 -13.15 15.39 -6.38
CA LEU A 383 -12.15 14.35 -6.19
C LEU A 383 -10.89 14.63 -7.00
N THR A 384 -9.74 14.36 -6.39
CA THR A 384 -8.45 14.30 -7.10
C THR A 384 -8.41 13.12 -8.09
N ASP A 385 -7.49 13.15 -9.06
CA ASP A 385 -7.35 12.08 -10.05
C ASP A 385 -7.15 10.69 -9.42
N TYR A 386 -6.36 10.61 -8.34
CA TYR A 386 -6.16 9.37 -7.59
C TYR A 386 -7.44 8.90 -6.90
N GLN A 387 -8.20 9.82 -6.31
CA GLN A 387 -9.50 9.50 -5.69
C GLN A 387 -10.54 9.06 -6.74
N GLN A 388 -10.52 9.62 -7.94
CA GLN A 388 -11.40 9.20 -9.04
C GLN A 388 -11.09 7.77 -9.50
N TYR A 389 -9.82 7.36 -9.49
CA TYR A 389 -9.44 5.96 -9.76
C TYR A 389 -9.81 5.01 -8.61
N PHE A 390 -9.67 5.50 -7.38
CA PHE A 390 -9.94 4.76 -6.14
C PHE A 390 -11.43 4.51 -5.89
N LEU A 391 -12.25 5.56 -5.95
CA LEU A 391 -13.62 5.57 -5.43
C LEU A 391 -14.51 4.49 -6.06
N PRO A 392 -14.54 4.27 -7.39
CA PRO A 392 -15.36 3.23 -8.01
C PRO A 392 -15.05 1.81 -7.54
N ARG A 393 -13.88 1.59 -6.95
CA ARG A 393 -13.35 0.26 -6.60
C ARG A 393 -13.43 -0.05 -5.11
N GLU A 394 -13.75 0.95 -4.28
CA GLU A 394 -13.78 0.83 -2.83
C GLU A 394 -15.21 1.01 -2.28
N PRO A 395 -15.89 -0.08 -1.88
CA PRO A 395 -17.28 -0.02 -1.43
C PRO A 395 -17.54 0.93 -0.24
N LYS A 396 -16.66 0.93 0.76
CA LYS A 396 -16.75 1.81 1.93
C LYS A 396 -16.48 3.27 1.56
N GLY A 397 -15.64 3.52 0.55
CA GLY A 397 -15.37 4.83 -0.04
C GLY A 397 -16.62 5.39 -0.71
N ILE A 398 -17.32 4.56 -1.48
CA ILE A 398 -18.61 4.92 -2.12
C ILE A 398 -19.64 5.34 -1.06
N VAL A 399 -19.77 4.57 0.02
CA VAL A 399 -20.65 4.92 1.14
C VAL A 399 -20.22 6.23 1.83
N GLN A 400 -18.92 6.43 2.04
CA GLN A 400 -18.41 7.67 2.62
C GLN A 400 -18.71 8.89 1.73
N TYR A 401 -18.52 8.77 0.42
CA TYR A 401 -18.82 9.85 -0.53
C TYR A 401 -20.33 10.10 -0.65
N ALA A 402 -21.16 9.05 -0.61
CA ALA A 402 -22.62 9.22 -0.57
C ALA A 402 -23.08 10.04 0.66
N LYS A 403 -22.48 9.80 1.83
CA LYS A 403 -22.75 10.60 3.05
C LYS A 403 -22.35 12.06 2.89
N PHE A 404 -21.22 12.31 2.24
CA PHE A 404 -20.79 13.66 1.88
C PHE A 404 -21.82 14.33 0.95
N LEU A 405 -22.23 13.67 -0.14
CA LEU A 405 -23.24 14.20 -1.07
C LEU A 405 -24.56 14.52 -0.37
N LYS A 406 -25.03 13.62 0.50
CA LYS A 406 -26.25 13.85 1.28
C LYS A 406 -26.14 15.07 2.18
N SER A 407 -24.99 15.24 2.83
CA SER A 407 -24.74 16.39 3.70
C SER A 407 -24.70 17.70 2.90
N GLN A 408 -24.05 17.71 1.73
CA GLN A 408 -24.03 18.88 0.84
C GLN A 408 -25.44 19.24 0.36
N ALA A 409 -26.22 18.26 -0.10
CA ALA A 409 -27.60 18.49 -0.55
C ALA A 409 -28.49 19.11 0.55
N ILE A 410 -28.31 18.69 1.81
CA ILE A 410 -29.02 19.28 2.96
C ILE A 410 -28.61 20.74 3.19
N ILE A 411 -27.30 21.03 3.12
CA ILE A 411 -26.76 22.39 3.25
C ILE A 411 -27.29 23.30 2.12
N GLU A 412 -27.43 22.77 0.91
CA GLU A 412 -28.00 23.45 -0.26
C GLU A 412 -29.53 23.60 -0.20
N GLY A 413 -30.19 23.03 0.83
CA GLY A 413 -31.60 23.27 1.14
C GLY A 413 -32.56 22.12 0.81
N LEU A 414 -32.08 20.95 0.35
CA LEU A 414 -32.93 19.77 0.18
C LEU A 414 -33.29 19.18 1.57
N ARG A 415 -34.59 19.02 1.85
CA ARG A 415 -35.07 18.54 3.16
C ARG A 415 -34.89 17.04 3.40
N ASP A 416 -35.16 16.20 2.40
CA ASP A 416 -35.02 14.74 2.49
C ASP A 416 -34.36 14.17 1.22
N PRO A 417 -33.06 14.46 1.00
CA PRO A 417 -32.33 13.91 -0.12
C PRO A 417 -32.10 12.41 0.06
N VAL A 418 -32.32 11.66 -1.01
CA VAL A 418 -32.03 10.23 -1.15
C VAL A 418 -30.91 10.10 -2.15
N ILE A 419 -29.82 9.43 -1.75
CA ILE A 419 -28.73 9.15 -2.68
C ILE A 419 -29.03 7.84 -3.39
N VAL A 420 -28.87 7.85 -4.71
CA VAL A 420 -28.96 6.67 -5.56
C VAL A 420 -27.58 6.44 -6.16
N CYS A 421 -27.10 5.20 -6.17
CA CYS A 421 -25.77 4.86 -6.65
C CYS A 421 -25.81 3.71 -7.65
N ASP A 422 -25.19 3.92 -8.81
CA ASP A 422 -24.89 2.91 -9.81
C ASP A 422 -23.43 2.46 -9.63
N SER A 423 -23.19 1.52 -8.71
CA SER A 423 -21.86 0.92 -8.50
C SER A 423 -21.79 -0.44 -9.18
N ILE A 424 -21.36 -0.45 -10.44
CA ILE A 424 -21.31 -1.66 -11.28
C ILE A 424 -19.86 -2.03 -11.52
N CYS A 425 -19.44 -3.23 -11.12
CA CYS A 425 -18.05 -3.66 -11.18
C CYS A 425 -17.88 -5.07 -11.75
N SER A 426 -16.70 -5.31 -12.29
CA SER A 426 -16.17 -6.60 -12.70
C SER A 426 -14.82 -6.82 -12.00
N LEU A 427 -14.55 -8.04 -11.55
CA LEU A 427 -13.28 -8.44 -10.93
C LEU A 427 -12.63 -9.58 -11.72
N ASN A 428 -11.39 -9.37 -12.16
CA ASN A 428 -10.58 -10.37 -12.89
C ASN A 428 -11.37 -10.98 -14.07
N GLY A 429 -11.99 -10.13 -14.89
CA GLY A 429 -12.72 -10.53 -16.10
C GLY A 429 -14.13 -11.09 -15.88
N ARG A 430 -14.59 -11.24 -14.63
CA ARG A 430 -15.96 -11.69 -14.31
C ARG A 430 -17.05 -10.82 -14.96
N PRO A 431 -18.26 -11.35 -15.23
CA PRO A 431 -19.41 -10.54 -15.62
C PRO A 431 -19.63 -9.35 -14.68
N TYR A 432 -20.10 -8.24 -15.25
CA TYR A 432 -20.45 -7.06 -14.46
C TYR A 432 -21.66 -7.34 -13.59
N GLN A 433 -21.57 -6.89 -12.34
CA GLN A 433 -22.68 -6.91 -11.38
C GLN A 433 -22.59 -5.69 -10.46
N TYR A 434 -23.67 -5.40 -9.73
CA TYR A 434 -23.63 -4.39 -8.68
C TYR A 434 -22.67 -4.80 -7.57
N MET A 435 -21.91 -3.84 -7.06
CA MET A 435 -21.04 -4.01 -5.89
C MET A 435 -21.74 -3.57 -4.60
N ILE A 436 -22.62 -2.57 -4.69
CA ILE A 436 -23.51 -2.11 -3.62
C ILE A 436 -24.93 -2.30 -4.10
N ASP A 437 -25.80 -2.77 -3.20
CA ASP A 437 -27.21 -3.01 -3.48
C ASP A 437 -27.91 -1.72 -3.99
N PRO A 438 -28.41 -1.71 -5.25
CA PRO A 438 -29.01 -0.51 -5.84
C PRO A 438 -30.35 -0.10 -5.19
N GLN A 439 -30.96 -0.96 -4.37
CA GLN A 439 -32.19 -0.67 -3.60
C GLN A 439 -31.94 0.06 -2.27
N GLN A 440 -30.68 0.32 -1.92
CA GLN A 440 -30.33 0.99 -0.67
C GLN A 440 -29.84 2.41 -0.95
N ASP A 441 -30.19 3.35 -0.08
CA ASP A 441 -29.55 4.66 -0.04
C ASP A 441 -28.16 4.47 0.60
N PRO A 442 -27.05 4.56 -0.16
CA PRO A 442 -25.71 4.33 0.39
C PRO A 442 -25.35 5.32 1.50
N ALA A 443 -25.98 6.50 1.55
CA ALA A 443 -25.72 7.47 2.60
C ALA A 443 -26.29 7.04 3.97
N GLU A 444 -27.25 6.12 4.00
CA GLU A 444 -27.83 5.57 5.24
C GLU A 444 -27.08 4.33 5.76
N LEU A 445 -26.13 3.80 4.99
CA LEU A 445 -25.42 2.58 5.34
C LEU A 445 -24.41 2.80 6.46
N THR A 446 -24.32 1.83 7.36
CA THR A 446 -23.28 1.81 8.39
C THR A 446 -22.04 1.12 7.86
N ILE A 447 -20.87 1.75 8.03
CA ILE A 447 -19.57 1.19 7.64
C ILE A 447 -19.01 0.37 8.82
N PRO A 448 -19.01 -0.98 8.76
CA PRO A 448 -18.42 -1.79 9.82
C PRO A 448 -16.89 -1.67 9.82
N ARG A 449 -16.33 -1.68 11.04
CA ARG A 449 -14.91 -1.44 11.30
C ARG A 449 -14.05 -2.67 11.01
N PHE A 450 -14.41 -3.81 11.63
CA PHE A 450 -13.62 -5.04 11.60
C PHE A 450 -14.37 -6.24 10.99
N PHE A 451 -15.62 -6.03 10.59
CA PHE A 451 -16.52 -7.08 10.12
C PHE A 451 -17.02 -6.80 8.72
N HIS A 452 -17.63 -7.82 8.13
CA HIS A 452 -18.21 -7.76 6.81
C HIS A 452 -19.40 -6.81 6.71
N ALA A 453 -19.40 -5.96 5.70
CA ALA A 453 -20.51 -5.12 5.32
C ALA A 453 -21.57 -5.89 4.53
N GLN A 454 -22.71 -6.17 5.17
CA GLN A 454 -23.83 -6.93 4.59
C GLN A 454 -24.46 -6.28 3.33
N TRP A 455 -24.23 -4.99 3.12
CA TRP A 455 -24.70 -4.24 1.96
C TRP A 455 -23.79 -4.39 0.73
N ILE A 456 -22.62 -5.02 0.88
CA ILE A 456 -21.79 -5.39 -0.28
C ILE A 456 -22.42 -6.61 -0.93
N VAL A 457 -22.79 -6.48 -2.21
CA VAL A 457 -23.37 -7.58 -2.98
C VAL A 457 -22.32 -8.69 -3.15
N PRO A 458 -22.61 -9.95 -2.79
CA PRO A 458 -21.66 -11.05 -2.93
C PRO A 458 -21.19 -11.27 -4.38
N LEU A 459 -19.91 -11.61 -4.55
CA LEU A 459 -19.35 -11.97 -5.85
C LEU A 459 -19.75 -13.40 -6.23
N ASN A 460 -20.86 -13.54 -6.96
CA ASN A 460 -21.46 -14.85 -7.26
C ASN A 460 -21.03 -15.42 -8.62
N THR A 461 -20.33 -14.64 -9.43
CA THR A 461 -19.94 -15.05 -10.79
C THR A 461 -18.59 -15.78 -10.79
N ALA A 462 -18.53 -16.92 -11.48
CA ALA A 462 -17.27 -17.62 -11.71
C ALA A 462 -16.31 -16.78 -12.58
N ALA A 463 -15.01 -16.86 -12.31
CA ALA A 463 -13.99 -16.20 -13.14
C ALA A 463 -13.96 -16.86 -14.52
N PRO A 464 -14.23 -16.14 -15.62
CA PRO A 464 -14.02 -16.68 -16.95
C PRO A 464 -12.52 -16.72 -17.25
N ILE A 465 -12.08 -17.67 -18.08
CA ILE A 465 -10.69 -17.72 -18.52
C ILE A 465 -10.51 -16.75 -19.70
N GLY A 466 -9.61 -15.77 -19.58
CA GLY A 466 -9.21 -14.89 -20.69
C GLY A 466 -10.31 -14.01 -21.30
N ASN A 467 -11.47 -13.87 -20.65
CA ASN A 467 -12.61 -13.14 -21.21
C ASN A 467 -12.59 -11.65 -20.82
N TYR A 468 -11.58 -10.92 -21.28
CA TYR A 468 -11.50 -9.48 -21.06
C TYR A 468 -12.22 -8.75 -22.19
N LYS A 469 -13.29 -8.04 -21.82
CA LYS A 469 -14.06 -7.22 -22.75
C LYS A 469 -13.29 -5.96 -23.15
N THR A 470 -13.45 -5.52 -24.40
CA THR A 470 -12.96 -4.20 -24.85
C THR A 470 -13.71 -3.08 -24.14
N LEU A 471 -13.18 -1.84 -24.13
CA LEU A 471 -13.85 -0.70 -23.49
C LEU A 471 -15.28 -0.48 -24.02
N ALA A 472 -15.49 -0.63 -25.33
CA ALA A 472 -16.82 -0.51 -25.93
C ALA A 472 -17.79 -1.58 -25.41
N GLN A 473 -17.37 -2.85 -25.39
CA GLN A 473 -18.17 -3.97 -24.86
C GLN A 473 -18.44 -3.82 -23.35
N LYS A 474 -17.49 -3.27 -22.60
CA LYS A 474 -17.67 -2.94 -21.18
C LYS A 474 -18.76 -1.89 -21.01
N ASN A 475 -18.66 -0.79 -21.76
CA ASN A 475 -19.61 0.30 -21.68
C ASN A 475 -21.03 -0.15 -22.07
N GLU A 476 -21.18 -0.96 -23.11
CA GLU A 476 -22.48 -1.48 -23.52
C GLU A 476 -23.15 -2.30 -22.41
N VAL A 477 -22.43 -3.24 -21.80
CA VAL A 477 -22.95 -4.10 -20.73
C VAL A 477 -23.33 -3.28 -19.49
N VAL A 478 -22.47 -2.32 -19.12
CA VAL A 478 -22.73 -1.42 -17.99
C VAL A 478 -23.99 -0.58 -18.26
N MET A 479 -24.10 0.02 -19.44
CA MET A 479 -25.25 0.86 -19.80
C MET A 479 -26.53 0.04 -19.89
N GLN A 480 -26.47 -1.20 -20.40
CA GLN A 480 -27.61 -2.12 -20.38
C GLN A 480 -28.05 -2.44 -18.95
N LEU A 481 -27.12 -2.80 -18.06
CA LEU A 481 -27.42 -3.11 -16.67
C LEU A 481 -27.98 -1.90 -15.92
N ALA A 482 -27.34 -0.73 -16.03
CA ALA A 482 -27.83 0.51 -15.43
C ALA A 482 -29.22 0.89 -15.95
N ARG A 483 -29.46 0.82 -17.27
CA ARG A 483 -30.77 1.13 -17.87
C ARG A 483 -31.85 0.16 -17.42
N GLN A 484 -31.59 -1.15 -17.44
CA GLN A 484 -32.54 -2.16 -16.98
C GLN A 484 -32.92 -1.92 -15.51
N THR A 485 -31.91 -1.65 -14.67
CA THR A 485 -32.09 -1.38 -13.24
C THR A 485 -32.95 -0.13 -13.01
N ARG A 486 -32.68 0.96 -13.73
CA ARG A 486 -33.37 2.24 -13.52
C ARG A 486 -34.76 2.30 -14.14
N LEU A 487 -35.08 1.43 -15.10
CA LEU A 487 -36.45 1.24 -15.63
C LEU A 487 -37.36 0.44 -14.69
N ASP A 488 -36.79 -0.44 -13.87
CA ASP A 488 -37.54 -1.20 -12.87
C ASP A 488 -37.76 -0.37 -11.60
N LYS A 489 -39.02 -0.04 -11.31
CA LYS A 489 -39.41 0.75 -10.13
C LYS A 489 -39.07 0.05 -8.81
N ASN A 490 -38.89 -1.27 -8.81
CA ASN A 490 -38.59 -2.05 -7.61
C ASN A 490 -37.10 -2.01 -7.23
N ILE A 491 -36.23 -1.45 -8.08
CA ILE A 491 -34.77 -1.43 -7.86
C ILE A 491 -34.27 -0.04 -7.37
N TRP A 492 -35.20 0.87 -7.07
CA TRP A 492 -34.89 2.16 -6.45
C TRP A 492 -34.85 2.04 -4.92
N PRO A 493 -34.18 2.96 -4.20
CA PRO A 493 -34.32 3.07 -2.76
C PRO A 493 -35.78 3.15 -2.32
N LYS A 494 -36.14 2.46 -1.23
CA LYS A 494 -37.53 2.33 -0.75
C LYS A 494 -38.26 3.67 -0.59
N LYS A 495 -37.56 4.72 -0.18
CA LYS A 495 -38.11 6.09 -0.05
C LYS A 495 -38.63 6.67 -1.37
N LEU A 496 -38.18 6.15 -2.51
CA LEU A 496 -38.55 6.60 -3.85
C LEU A 496 -39.63 5.71 -4.49
N TRP A 497 -40.06 4.62 -3.84
CA TRP A 497 -41.08 3.73 -4.38
C TRP A 497 -42.41 4.45 -4.57
N GLY A 498 -43.09 4.18 -5.69
CA GLY A 498 -44.34 4.82 -6.06
C GLY A 498 -44.21 6.26 -6.60
N LYS A 499 -43.02 6.87 -6.56
CA LYS A 499 -42.78 8.20 -7.13
C LYS A 499 -42.56 8.13 -8.64
N LYS A 500 -42.96 9.18 -9.35
CA LYS A 500 -42.57 9.37 -10.76
C LYS A 500 -41.18 9.99 -10.78
N ILE A 501 -40.16 9.16 -11.04
CA ILE A 501 -38.79 9.64 -11.10
C ILE A 501 -38.57 10.45 -12.37
N VAL A 502 -38.04 11.66 -12.20
CA VAL A 502 -37.69 12.56 -13.31
C VAL A 502 -36.23 12.97 -13.16
N ASP A 503 -35.42 12.61 -14.15
CA ASP A 503 -34.05 13.13 -14.26
C ASP A 503 -34.11 14.57 -14.77
N VAL A 504 -33.68 15.51 -13.92
CA VAL A 504 -33.61 16.94 -14.22
C VAL A 504 -32.17 17.41 -14.40
N THR A 505 -31.23 16.48 -14.62
CA THR A 505 -29.85 16.81 -14.94
C THR A 505 -29.81 17.70 -16.19
N PRO A 506 -29.16 18.87 -16.14
CA PRO A 506 -28.98 19.71 -17.32
C PRO A 506 -28.30 18.89 -18.42
N LYS A 507 -28.92 18.78 -19.60
CA LYS A 507 -28.29 18.10 -20.74
C LYS A 507 -26.97 18.83 -21.04
N LYS A 508 -25.83 18.14 -20.91
CA LYS A 508 -24.56 18.66 -21.44
C LYS A 508 -24.78 18.92 -22.93
N GLN A 509 -24.66 20.18 -23.37
CA GLN A 509 -24.57 20.49 -24.81
C GLN A 509 -23.47 19.61 -25.39
N THR A 510 -23.85 18.74 -26.32
CA THR A 510 -22.87 17.88 -26.98
C THR A 510 -22.00 18.76 -27.90
N SER A 511 -20.79 18.31 -28.23
CA SER A 511 -19.97 18.99 -29.24
C SER A 511 -20.68 19.13 -30.60
N GLN A 512 -21.70 18.29 -30.87
CA GLN A 512 -22.58 18.42 -32.03
C GLN A 512 -23.57 19.59 -31.94
N ASP A 513 -23.97 20.01 -30.73
CA ASP A 513 -24.90 21.13 -30.54
C ASP A 513 -24.19 22.50 -30.68
N ARG A 514 -22.90 22.59 -30.30
CA ARG A 514 -22.11 23.83 -30.48
C ARG A 514 -21.91 24.22 -31.94
N ASN A 515 -21.87 23.24 -32.86
CA ASN A 515 -21.75 23.50 -34.30
C ASN A 515 -23.08 23.91 -34.96
N LYS A 516 -24.22 23.77 -34.27
CA LYS A 516 -25.54 24.21 -34.75
C LYS A 516 -25.93 25.60 -34.25
N GLU A 517 -25.29 26.11 -33.21
CA GLU A 517 -25.47 27.50 -32.75
C GLU A 517 -24.50 28.48 -33.46
N GLN A 518 -23.61 27.98 -34.33
CA GLN A 518 -22.69 28.78 -35.15
C GLN A 518 -23.00 28.77 -36.67
N LEU A 519 -24.15 28.23 -37.08
CA LEU A 519 -24.73 28.28 -38.43
C LEU A 519 -26.12 28.89 -38.33
#